data_AF-A0A0E9TLL8-F1
#
_entry.id   AF-A0A0E9TLL8-F1
#
_cell.length_a   1.000
_cell.length_b   1.000
_cell.length_c   1.000
_cell.angle_alpha   90.00
_cell.angle_beta   90.00
_cell.angle_gamma   90.00
#
_symmetry.space_group_name_H-M   'P 1'
#
loop_
_entity.id
_entity.type
_entity.pdbx_description
1 polymer ?
#
loop_
_entity_poly.entity_id
_entity_poly.type
_entity_poly.pdbx_seq_one_letter_code
_entity_poly.pdbx_strand_id
1 'polypeptide(L)'
;MWVHLNHGDAALLELLGRLASLSDHLLLEAQPWKCYRSAARRLRKLGRRDFDHFKTLEIRGDIAERAREHLERQCGMELLRSFGSTSWDRKLLLFGRREMRREEI
;
A
#
# COMPACT_ATOMS: atom_id res chain seq x y z
N MET A 1 1.23 5.00 -3.15
CA MET A 1 2.22 6.10 -3.19
C MET A 1 1.58 7.47 -3.13
N TRP A 2 0.77 7.88 -4.10
CA TRP A 2 0.30 9.27 -4.15
C TRP A 2 -0.54 9.68 -2.93
N VAL A 3 -1.48 8.84 -2.51
CA VAL A 3 -2.25 9.09 -1.28
C VAL A 3 -1.32 9.22 -0.08
N HIS A 4 -0.37 8.30 0.05
CA HIS A 4 0.62 8.30 1.12
C HIS A 4 1.51 9.57 1.13
N LEU A 5 2.00 10.01 -0.03
CA LEU A 5 2.79 11.24 -0.16
C LEU A 5 1.98 12.50 0.20
N ASN A 6 0.70 12.54 -0.16
CA ASN A 6 -0.14 13.73 0.03
C ASN A 6 -0.86 13.78 1.39
N HIS A 7 -1.06 12.63 2.05
CA HIS A 7 -1.91 12.55 3.25
C HIS A 7 -1.31 11.71 4.40
N GLY A 8 -0.08 11.21 4.26
CA GLY A 8 0.61 10.52 5.34
C GLY A 8 0.24 9.04 5.53
N ASP A 9 0.84 8.41 6.54
CA ASP A 9 0.70 6.98 6.83
C ASP A 9 -0.75 6.60 7.15
N ALA A 10 -1.42 7.38 8.00
CA ALA A 10 -2.79 7.12 8.43
C ALA A 10 -3.75 7.01 7.24
N ALA A 11 -3.68 7.96 6.30
CA ALA A 11 -4.52 7.96 5.11
C ALA A 11 -4.21 6.80 4.16
N LEU A 12 -2.96 6.34 4.09
CA LEU A 12 -2.62 5.12 3.33
C LEU A 12 -3.29 3.90 3.96
N LEU A 13 -3.19 3.73 5.28
CA LEU A 13 -3.78 2.60 5.99
C LEU A 13 -5.31 2.63 5.93
N GLU A 14 -5.93 3.79 6.14
CA GLU A 14 -7.37 3.97 6.02
C GLU A 14 -7.87 3.63 4.61
N LEU A 15 -7.16 4.07 3.56
CA LEU A 15 -7.50 3.70 2.19
C LEU A 15 -7.45 2.19 1.99
N LEU A 16 -6.41 1.51 2.48
CA LEU A 16 -6.28 0.06 2.37
C LEU A 16 -7.43 -0.66 3.09
N GLY A 17 -7.74 -0.23 4.31
CA GLY A 17 -8.87 -0.77 5.09
C GLY A 17 -10.21 -0.56 4.39
N ARG A 18 -10.44 0.64 3.82
CA ARG A 18 -11.66 0.94 3.08
C ARG A 18 -11.78 0.10 1.80
N LEU A 19 -10.71 -0.02 1.02
CA LEU A 19 -10.69 -0.87 -0.17
C LEU A 19 -10.94 -2.34 0.17
N ALA A 20 -10.33 -2.86 1.24
CA ALA A 20 -10.58 -4.21 1.73
C ALA A 20 -12.05 -4.42 2.14
N SER A 21 -12.65 -3.46 2.85
CA SER A 21 -14.05 -3.55 3.27
C SER A 21 -15.05 -3.57 2.11
N LEU A 22 -14.70 -2.92 0.99
CA LEU A 22 -15.56 -2.79 -0.20
C LEU A 22 -15.36 -3.90 -1.22
N SER A 23 -14.40 -4.80 -1.00
CA SER A 23 -13.96 -5.77 -2.00
C SER A 23 -13.99 -7.19 -1.44
N ASP A 24 -14.37 -8.16 -2.28
CA ASP A 24 -14.11 -9.59 -1.98
C ASP A 24 -12.67 -9.97 -2.37
N HIS A 25 -12.14 -9.30 -3.39
CA HIS A 25 -10.78 -9.47 -3.88
C HIS A 25 -10.11 -8.11 -4.08
N LEU A 26 -8.85 -7.97 -3.67
CA LEU A 26 -8.07 -6.75 -3.85
C LEU A 26 -6.74 -7.07 -4.56
N LEU A 27 -6.57 -6.54 -5.77
CA LEU A 27 -5.30 -6.60 -6.48
C LEU A 27 -4.48 -5.34 -6.17
N LEU A 28 -3.37 -5.52 -5.46
CA LEU A 28 -2.48 -4.45 -5.04
C LEU A 28 -1.19 -4.44 -5.85
N GLU A 29 -0.94 -3.32 -6.55
CA GLU A 29 0.38 -2.96 -7.07
C GLU A 29 0.96 -1.81 -6.23
N ALA A 30 1.83 -2.13 -5.28
CA ALA A 30 2.46 -1.11 -4.45
C ALA A 30 3.69 -0.52 -5.15
N GLN A 31 3.73 0.80 -5.30
CA GLN A 31 4.93 1.47 -5.82
C GLN A 31 6.07 1.45 -4.79
N PRO A 32 7.31 1.11 -5.19
CA PRO A 32 8.45 1.01 -4.29
C PRO A 32 8.92 2.38 -3.80
N TRP A 33 9.63 2.41 -2.66
CA TRP A 33 10.12 3.65 -2.04
C TRP A 33 10.99 4.51 -2.96
N LYS A 34 11.70 3.91 -3.93
CA LYS A 34 12.46 4.66 -4.95
C LYS A 34 11.59 5.63 -5.78
N CYS A 35 10.31 5.28 -6.00
CA CYS A 35 9.36 6.13 -6.70
C CYS A 35 8.95 7.33 -5.83
N TYR A 36 8.81 7.17 -4.52
CA TYR A 36 8.53 8.26 -3.58
C TYR A 36 9.64 9.31 -3.62
N ARG A 37 10.90 8.87 -3.48
CA ARG A 37 12.08 9.76 -3.57
C ARG A 37 12.15 10.49 -4.92
N SER A 38 11.84 9.79 -6.01
CA SER A 38 11.86 10.36 -7.35
C SER A 38 10.77 11.42 -7.55
N ALA A 39 9.56 11.19 -7.03
CA ALA A 39 8.47 12.15 -7.06
C ALA A 39 8.81 13.42 -6.26
N ALA A 40 9.25 13.27 -5.00
CA ALA A 40 9.65 14.39 -4.17
C ALA A 40 10.79 15.21 -4.82
N ARG A 41 11.80 14.52 -5.38
CA ARG A 41 12.89 15.18 -6.12
C ARG A 41 12.40 15.96 -7.34
N ARG A 42 11.40 15.45 -8.06
CA ARG A 42 10.82 16.12 -9.23
C ARG A 42 10.14 17.42 -8.83
N LEU A 43 9.37 17.45 -7.73
CA LEU A 43 8.75 18.67 -7.25
C LEU A 43 9.77 19.76 -6.91
N ARG A 44 10.84 19.39 -6.17
CA ARG A 44 11.93 20.32 -5.85
C ARG A 44 12.60 20.90 -7.10
N LYS A 45 12.87 20.07 -8.11
CA LYS A 45 13.46 20.52 -9.38
C LYS A 45 12.56 21.48 -10.17
N LEU A 46 11.24 21.36 -10.01
CA LEU A 46 10.26 22.22 -10.68
C LEU A 46 9.92 23.49 -9.87
N GLY A 47 10.63 23.75 -8.76
CA GLY A 47 10.33 24.87 -7.87
C GLY A 47 8.94 24.79 -7.23
N ARG A 48 8.37 23.58 -7.15
CA ARG A 48 7.07 23.34 -6.50
C ARG A 48 7.29 23.01 -5.02
N ARG A 49 6.28 23.29 -4.20
CA ARG A 49 6.25 22.86 -2.79
C ARG A 49 6.41 21.33 -2.74
N ASP A 50 7.26 20.86 -1.83
CA ASP A 50 7.47 19.42 -1.62
C ASP A 50 6.24 18.78 -0.97
N PHE A 51 6.21 17.46 -0.87
CA PHE A 51 5.17 16.75 -0.12
C PHE A 51 5.36 17.00 1.39
N ASP A 52 4.38 17.65 2.02
CA ASP A 52 4.43 18.02 3.44
C ASP A 52 4.72 16.81 4.33
N HIS A 53 4.09 15.67 4.04
CA HIS A 53 4.23 14.44 4.81
C HIS A 53 5.50 13.65 4.51
N PHE A 54 6.22 13.90 3.41
CA PHE A 54 7.30 13.00 2.97
C PHE A 54 8.44 12.85 4.00
N LYS A 55 8.72 13.90 4.78
CA LYS A 55 9.74 13.87 5.84
C LYS A 55 9.27 13.14 7.10
N THR A 56 7.96 13.05 7.32
CA THR A 56 7.35 12.48 8.52
C THR A 56 6.80 11.06 8.33
N LEU A 57 6.71 10.56 7.08
CA LEU A 57 6.22 9.19 6.81
C LEU A 57 6.99 8.16 7.64
N GLU A 58 6.34 7.23 8.30
CA GLU A 58 7.00 6.13 9.01
C GLU A 58 7.03 4.85 8.17
N ILE A 59 6.03 4.65 7.31
CA ILE A 59 5.95 3.54 6.37
C ILE A 59 6.93 3.81 5.21
N ARG A 60 8.16 3.34 5.36
CA ARG A 60 9.24 3.47 4.37
C ARG A 60 9.80 2.10 3.98
N GLY A 61 10.60 2.06 2.90
CA GLY A 61 11.28 0.84 2.46
C GLY A 61 10.39 -0.07 1.61
N ASP A 62 10.14 -1.30 2.07
CA ASP A 62 9.29 -2.27 1.35
C ASP A 62 7.80 -1.96 1.58
N ILE A 63 7.28 -1.04 0.77
CA ILE A 63 5.89 -0.59 0.84
C ILE A 63 4.91 -1.72 0.56
N ALA A 64 5.26 -2.66 -0.32
CA ALA A 64 4.40 -3.80 -0.63
C ALA A 64 4.25 -4.71 0.58
N GLU A 65 5.35 -4.97 1.30
CA GLU A 65 5.34 -5.78 2.51
C GLU A 65 4.55 -5.11 3.64
N ARG A 66 4.74 -3.80 3.86
CA ARG A 66 3.97 -3.05 4.86
C ARG A 66 2.47 -3.06 4.58
N ALA A 67 2.08 -2.91 3.31
CA ALA A 67 0.68 -2.98 2.91
C ALA A 67 0.10 -4.40 3.09
N ARG A 68 0.88 -5.43 2.76
CA ARG A 68 0.52 -6.85 2.99
C ARG A 68 0.27 -7.11 4.47
N GLU A 69 1.21 -6.74 5.34
CA GLU A 69 1.09 -6.88 6.80
C GLU A 69 -0.19 -6.21 7.33
N HIS A 70 -0.49 -4.99 6.87
CA HIS A 70 -1.70 -4.28 7.30
C HIS A 70 -2.97 -4.97 6.82
N LEU A 71 -3.06 -5.34 5.53
CA LEU A 71 -4.23 -6.01 4.96
C LEU A 71 -4.53 -7.34 5.66
N GLU A 72 -3.49 -8.13 5.95
CA GLU A 72 -3.63 -9.43 6.61
C GLU A 72 -3.98 -9.34 8.10
N ARG A 73 -3.34 -8.41 8.81
CA ARG A 73 -3.46 -8.32 10.28
C ARG A 73 -4.61 -7.45 10.74
N GLN A 74 -5.02 -6.47 9.93
CA GLN A 74 -5.94 -5.41 10.36
C GLN A 74 -7.17 -5.26 9.45
N CYS A 75 -7.15 -5.80 8.23
CA CYS A 75 -8.26 -5.61 7.27
C CYS A 75 -9.01 -6.90 6.93
N GLY A 76 -8.74 -8.02 7.62
CA GLY A 76 -9.46 -9.27 7.38
C GLY A 76 -9.23 -9.89 6.00
N MET A 77 -8.12 -9.54 5.34
CA MET A 77 -7.75 -10.10 4.04
C MET A 77 -6.73 -11.23 4.22
N GLU A 78 -6.57 -12.06 3.20
CA GLU A 78 -5.48 -13.02 3.09
C GLU A 78 -4.82 -12.91 1.71
N LEU A 79 -3.50 -13.09 1.65
CA LEU A 79 -2.79 -13.12 0.39
C LEU A 79 -3.09 -14.45 -0.33
N LEU A 80 -3.82 -14.37 -1.44
CA LEU A 80 -4.13 -15.54 -2.27
C LEU A 80 -2.99 -15.86 -3.24
N ARG A 81 -2.35 -14.82 -3.80
CA ARG A 81 -1.31 -14.99 -4.80
C ARG A 81 -0.37 -13.80 -4.87
N SER A 82 0.94 -14.09 -4.97
CA SER A 82 1.94 -13.15 -5.44
C SER A 82 2.31 -13.49 -6.89
N PHE A 83 2.33 -12.48 -7.77
CA PHE A 83 2.72 -12.65 -9.18
C PHE A 83 4.18 -12.26 -9.42
N GLY A 84 4.96 -12.08 -8.35
CA GLY A 84 6.32 -11.57 -8.43
C GLY A 84 6.37 -10.07 -8.70
N SER A 85 7.50 -9.64 -9.28
CA SER A 85 7.77 -8.23 -9.58
C SER A 85 7.69 -7.97 -11.08
N THR A 86 7.10 -6.84 -11.45
CA THR A 86 7.19 -6.30 -12.82
C THR A 86 8.64 -5.92 -13.17
N SER A 87 8.92 -5.63 -14.45
CA SER A 87 10.22 -5.07 -14.89
C SER A 87 10.57 -3.74 -14.24
N TRP A 88 9.59 -3.06 -13.62
CA TRP A 88 9.75 -1.83 -12.85
C TRP A 88 9.91 -2.09 -11.34
N ASP A 89 10.08 -3.35 -10.94
CA ASP A 89 10.29 -3.79 -9.55
C ASP A 89 9.10 -3.42 -8.65
N ARG A 90 7.89 -3.60 -9.18
CA ARG A 90 6.64 -3.44 -8.44
C ARG A 90 6.03 -4.82 -8.21
N LYS A 91 5.82 -5.18 -6.94
CA LYS A 91 5.16 -6.44 -6.58
C LYS A 91 3.67 -6.34 -6.86
N LEU A 92 3.11 -7.38 -7.45
CA LEU A 92 1.68 -7.52 -7.69
C LEU A 92 1.12 -8.62 -6.78
N LEU A 93 0.19 -8.25 -5.90
CA LEU A 93 -0.33 -9.09 -4.82
C LEU A 93 -1.85 -9.15 -4.92
N LEU A 94 -2.42 -10.35 -5.01
CA LEU A 94 -3.86 -10.57 -4.95
C LEU A 94 -4.25 -11.05 -3.56
N PHE A 95 -5.17 -10.31 -2.96
CA PHE A 95 -5.79 -10.64 -1.69
C PHE A 95 -7.25 -11.05 -1.88
N GLY A 96 -7.73 -11.92 -0.98
CA GLY A 96 -9.13 -12.29 -0.84
C GLY A 96 -9.63 -11.98 0.57
N ARG A 97 -10.94 -11.80 0.73
CA ARG A 97 -11.58 -11.70 2.05
C ARG A 97 -11.42 -13.04 2.77
N ARG A 98 -10.91 -13.00 4.00
CA ARG A 98 -10.81 -14.19 4.83
C ARG A 98 -12.22 -14.65 5.19
N GLU A 99 -12.63 -15.82 4.70
CA GLU A 99 -13.86 -16.43 5.18
C GLU A 99 -13.68 -16.80 6.66
N MET A 100 -14.58 -16.27 7.50
CA MET A 100 -14.72 -16.78 8.86
C MET A 100 -15.23 -18.22 8.72
N ARG A 101 -14.35 -19.21 8.90
CA ARG A 101 -14.81 -20.59 9.12
C ARG A 101 -15.79 -20.54 10.28
N ARG A 102 -17.07 -20.78 10.00
CA ARG A 102 -18.02 -21.14 11.05
C ARG A 102 -17.50 -22.47 11.59
N GLU A 103 -17.00 -22.47 12.81
CA GLU A 103 -16.86 -23.71 13.55
C GLU A 103 -18.28 -24.26 13.71
N GLU A 104 -18.57 -25.36 13.01
CA GLU A 104 -19.79 -26.11 13.17
C GLU A 104 -19.78 -26.73 14.58
N ILE A 105 -20.73 -26.30 15.42
CA ILE A 105 -21.03 -26.89 16.74
C ILE A 105 -21.90 -28.12 16.52
#